data_AF-A0A842TSJ0-F1
#
_entry.id   AF-A0A842TSJ0-F1
#
_cell.length_a   1.000
_cell.length_b   1.000
_cell.length_c   1.000
_cell.angle_alpha   90.00
_cell.angle_beta   90.00
_cell.angle_gamma   90.00
#
_symmetry.space_group_name_H-M   'P 1'
#
loop_
_entity.id
_entity.type
_entity.pdbx_description
1 polymer ?
#
loop_
_entity_poly.entity_id
_entity_poly.type
_entity_poly.pdbx_seq_one_letter_code
_entity_poly.pdbx_strand_id
1 'polypeptide(L)'
;MIDLNKLNKLLNNLLNVLNQVQAAMIFDNKGNLLTSMMNSALNEEEIGGTTSLISFISDKIKIDYETGLFQSSSLSSENRKFLFRQTDDLILTLICDIDSNIELINPYANFIVNKLSRMVKDFEVDTKVPKLEGEKKKQKKPRNEYAFKILILGNAGVGKTTSTVQFAHSLFKSEYKPTLGVNIVRNEYWIGDDLIHFQIWDLAGQDQWTKLRRIYYSGAQGALLLFDTTRSDSFQDLKRWRDEIKKYTINIPVILVGNKIDLKDLRKISTEKGKEKAEKFGYKYIETSAKTSENIEQAFKLLAKEMID
;
A
#
# COMPACT_ATOMS: atom_id res chain seq x y z
N MET A 1 -20.75 29.05 -0.49
CA MET A 1 -21.06 27.95 0.47
C MET A 1 -21.59 26.81 -0.36
N ILE A 2 -21.00 25.61 -0.24
CA ILE A 2 -21.31 24.50 -1.16
C ILE A 2 -22.76 24.05 -0.97
N ASP A 3 -23.48 23.93 -2.08
CA ASP A 3 -24.88 23.50 -2.10
C ASP A 3 -25.01 22.00 -1.77
N LEU A 4 -25.45 21.69 -0.55
CA LEU A 4 -25.64 20.34 -0.05
C LEU A 4 -26.64 19.53 -0.89
N ASN A 5 -27.65 20.17 -1.48
CA ASN A 5 -28.62 19.48 -2.34
C ASN A 5 -27.95 19.01 -3.63
N LYS A 6 -27.04 19.82 -4.20
CA LYS A 6 -26.24 19.42 -5.37
C LYS A 6 -25.26 18.29 -5.03
N LEU A 7 -24.61 18.33 -3.86
CA LEU A 7 -23.73 17.24 -3.43
C LEU A 7 -24.50 15.92 -3.29
N ASN A 8 -25.65 15.95 -2.63
CA ASN A 8 -26.53 14.78 -2.48
C ASN A 8 -26.97 14.20 -3.82
N LYS A 9 -27.41 15.06 -4.73
CA LYS A 9 -27.83 14.65 -6.07
C LYS A 9 -26.67 14.05 -6.87
N LEU A 10 -25.45 14.60 -6.73
CA LEU A 10 -24.25 14.09 -7.38
C LEU A 10 -23.87 12.69 -6.85
N LEU A 11 -23.89 12.47 -5.53
CA LEU A 11 -23.60 11.17 -4.93
C LEU A 11 -24.67 10.12 -5.29
N ASN A 12 -25.95 10.49 -5.29
CA ASN A 12 -27.02 9.59 -5.72
C ASN A 12 -26.84 9.15 -7.18
N ASN A 13 -26.52 10.10 -8.07
CA ASN A 13 -26.25 9.78 -9.47
C ASN A 13 -25.01 8.89 -9.65
N LEU A 14 -23.98 9.04 -8.80
CA LEU A 14 -22.81 8.15 -8.80
C LEU A 14 -23.20 6.72 -8.45
N LEU A 15 -23.93 6.51 -7.34
CA LEU A 15 -24.31 5.17 -6.88
C LEU A 15 -25.25 4.47 -7.87
N ASN A 16 -26.13 5.22 -8.56
CA ASN A 16 -26.98 4.68 -9.62
C ASN A 16 -26.21 4.16 -10.84
N VAL A 17 -24.96 4.61 -11.03
CA VAL A 17 -24.09 4.14 -12.14
C VAL A 17 -23.13 3.07 -11.66
N LEU A 18 -22.74 3.07 -10.39
CA LEU A 18 -21.74 2.17 -9.80
C LEU A 18 -22.33 1.22 -8.78
N ASN A 19 -22.88 0.09 -9.25
CA ASN A 19 -23.46 -0.93 -8.37
C ASN A 19 -22.46 -1.57 -7.39
N GLN A 20 -21.15 -1.48 -7.66
CA GLN A 20 -20.06 -2.00 -6.81
C GLN A 20 -19.70 -1.06 -5.65
N VAL A 21 -20.25 0.16 -5.63
CA VAL A 21 -20.04 1.14 -4.57
C VAL A 21 -21.26 1.09 -3.66
N GLN A 22 -21.03 0.67 -2.41
CA GLN A 22 -22.05 0.51 -1.38
C GLN A 22 -22.40 1.85 -0.71
N ALA A 23 -21.42 2.74 -0.58
CA ALA A 23 -21.63 4.08 -0.04
C ALA A 23 -20.63 5.08 -0.61
N ALA A 24 -21.05 6.35 -0.65
CA ALA A 24 -20.19 7.48 -0.99
C ALA A 24 -20.36 8.58 0.07
N MET A 25 -19.26 9.17 0.50
CA MET A 25 -19.23 10.21 1.53
C MET A 25 -18.34 11.36 1.06
N ILE A 26 -18.69 12.58 1.45
CA ILE A 26 -17.88 13.78 1.23
C ILE A 26 -17.57 14.39 2.59
N PHE A 27 -16.29 14.55 2.87
CA PHE A 27 -15.78 15.22 4.05
C PHE A 27 -15.10 16.53 3.65
N ASP A 28 -15.02 17.48 4.58
CA ASP A 28 -14.05 18.57 4.47
C ASP A 28 -12.63 18.09 4.83
N ASN A 29 -11.64 18.94 4.61
CA ASN A 29 -10.25 18.68 4.99
C ASN A 29 -9.97 18.57 6.50
N LYS A 30 -10.97 18.83 7.35
CA LYS A 30 -10.91 18.64 8.82
C LYS A 30 -11.58 17.34 9.24
N GLY A 31 -12.02 16.51 8.29
CA GLY A 31 -12.71 15.25 8.56
C GLY A 31 -14.15 15.41 9.02
N ASN A 32 -14.77 16.57 8.85
CA ASN A 32 -16.20 16.73 9.10
C ASN A 32 -16.99 16.20 7.91
N LEU A 33 -17.98 15.34 8.17
CA LEU A 33 -18.87 14.83 7.13
C LEU A 33 -19.79 15.94 6.64
N LEU A 34 -19.73 16.25 5.34
CA LEU A 34 -20.63 17.20 4.69
C LEU A 34 -21.88 16.49 4.17
N THR A 35 -21.70 15.33 3.54
CA THR A 35 -22.82 14.50 3.08
C THR A 35 -22.42 13.04 2.87
N SER A 36 -23.39 12.13 2.91
CA SER A 36 -23.25 10.72 2.61
C SER A 36 -24.47 10.17 1.87
N MET A 37 -24.24 9.21 0.99
CA MET A 37 -25.26 8.40 0.33
C MET A 37 -24.90 6.93 0.46
N MET A 38 -25.87 6.07 0.73
CA MET A 38 -25.69 4.62 0.88
C MET A 38 -26.73 3.88 0.06
N ASN A 39 -26.36 2.71 -0.45
CA ASN A 39 -27.30 1.82 -1.11
C ASN A 39 -28.19 1.10 -0.08
N SER A 40 -29.44 0.80 -0.45
CA SER A 40 -30.47 0.31 0.49
C SER A 40 -30.16 -1.02 1.18
N ALA A 41 -29.23 -1.82 0.65
CA ALA A 41 -28.79 -3.09 1.23
C ALA A 41 -28.07 -2.96 2.60
N LEU A 42 -27.66 -1.75 2.98
CA LEU A 42 -27.04 -1.45 4.28
C LEU A 42 -28.05 -1.02 5.36
N ASN A 43 -29.34 -0.87 5.03
CA ASN A 43 -30.26 -0.09 5.86
C ASN A 43 -30.96 -0.84 7.00
N GLU A 44 -30.91 -2.18 7.11
CA GLU A 44 -31.74 -2.91 8.08
C GLU A 44 -31.03 -3.40 9.36
N GLU A 45 -29.70 -3.42 9.45
CA GLU A 45 -28.97 -3.85 10.68
C GLU A 45 -27.92 -2.85 11.23
N GLU A 46 -27.62 -1.74 10.56
CA GLU A 46 -26.31 -1.08 10.71
C GLU A 46 -26.26 0.33 11.35
N ILE A 47 -27.29 0.91 11.99
CA ILE A 47 -27.16 2.32 12.50
C ILE A 47 -25.93 2.52 13.42
N GLY A 48 -25.60 1.52 14.25
CA GLY A 48 -24.38 1.52 15.07
C GLY A 48 -23.08 1.29 14.27
N GLY A 49 -23.14 0.45 13.23
CA GLY A 49 -22.03 0.20 12.31
C GLY A 49 -21.71 1.41 11.43
N THR A 50 -22.73 2.12 10.94
CA THR A 50 -22.61 3.32 10.13
C THR A 50 -21.93 4.46 10.90
N THR A 51 -22.33 4.66 12.16
CA THR A 51 -21.74 5.69 13.02
C THR A 51 -20.27 5.39 13.32
N SER A 52 -19.95 4.13 13.61
CA SER A 52 -18.58 3.66 13.85
C SER A 52 -17.70 3.82 12.60
N LEU A 53 -18.26 3.54 11.42
CA LEU A 53 -17.59 3.68 10.13
C LEU A 53 -17.29 5.14 9.79
N ILE A 54 -18.26 6.04 10.00
CA ILE A 54 -18.06 7.48 9.80
C ILE A 54 -16.99 8.01 10.76
N SER A 55 -17.01 7.61 12.03
CA SER A 55 -15.98 8.00 13.01
C SER A 55 -14.60 7.54 12.55
N PHE A 56 -14.46 6.27 12.15
CA PHE A 56 -13.20 5.72 11.64
C PHE A 56 -12.66 6.51 10.45
N ILE A 57 -13.53 6.85 9.48
CA ILE A 57 -13.14 7.62 8.29
C ILE A 57 -12.75 9.05 8.68
N SER A 58 -13.53 9.69 9.56
CA SER A 58 -13.26 11.05 10.05
C SER A 58 -11.90 11.14 10.75
N ASP A 59 -11.62 10.21 11.67
CA ASP A 59 -10.37 10.18 12.42
C ASP A 59 -9.18 9.94 11.49
N LYS A 60 -9.34 9.04 10.51
CA LYS A 60 -8.33 8.81 9.48
C LYS A 60 -8.03 10.09 8.69
N ILE A 61 -9.07 10.77 8.21
CA ILE A 61 -8.92 12.01 7.42
C ILE A 61 -8.15 13.06 8.22
N LYS A 62 -8.50 13.25 9.50
CA LYS A 62 -7.82 14.20 10.39
C LYS A 62 -6.32 13.88 10.50
N ILE A 63 -5.99 12.62 10.79
CA ILE A 63 -4.61 12.16 10.95
C ILE A 63 -3.82 12.33 9.63
N ASP A 64 -4.38 11.88 8.51
CA ASP A 64 -3.71 11.90 7.21
C ASP A 64 -3.50 13.34 6.69
N TYR A 65 -4.41 14.28 7.01
CA TYR A 65 -4.30 15.68 6.62
C TYR A 65 -3.32 16.46 7.51
N GLU A 66 -3.36 16.28 8.83
CA GLU A 66 -2.41 16.89 9.78
C GLU A 66 -0.95 16.47 9.51
N THR A 67 -0.76 15.24 9.00
CA THR A 67 0.56 14.69 8.70
C THR A 67 1.05 14.99 7.28
N GLY A 68 0.23 15.64 6.43
CA GLY A 68 0.56 15.91 5.02
C GLY A 68 0.64 14.64 4.15
N LEU A 69 0.06 13.53 4.60
CA LEU A 69 0.13 12.20 3.99
C LEU A 69 -1.11 11.84 3.15
N PHE A 70 -2.12 12.69 3.11
CA PHE A 70 -3.32 12.43 2.30
C PHE A 70 -2.98 12.46 0.81
N GLN A 71 -2.67 11.29 0.26
CA GLN A 71 -2.64 11.04 -1.17
C GLN A 71 -3.79 10.10 -1.53
N SER A 72 -4.36 10.30 -2.71
CA SER A 72 -5.47 9.54 -3.32
C SER A 72 -5.25 8.02 -3.25
N SER A 73 -5.55 7.40 -2.11
CA SER A 73 -5.16 6.04 -1.77
C SER A 73 -6.37 5.11 -1.70
N SER A 74 -6.13 3.82 -1.88
CA SER A 74 -7.09 2.76 -1.58
C SER A 74 -6.64 2.02 -0.31
N LEU A 75 -7.54 1.86 0.65
CA LEU A 75 -7.33 1.05 1.85
C LEU A 75 -8.28 -0.15 1.80
N SER A 76 -7.83 -1.33 2.21
CA SER A 76 -8.69 -2.51 2.34
C SER A 76 -8.77 -2.90 3.82
N SER A 77 -9.98 -3.20 4.31
CA SER A 77 -10.22 -3.94 5.55
C SER A 77 -10.56 -5.40 5.22
N GLU A 78 -10.88 -6.21 6.25
CA GLU A 78 -11.26 -7.61 6.05
C GLU A 78 -12.49 -7.78 5.16
N ASN A 79 -13.43 -6.81 5.18
CA ASN A 79 -14.73 -6.94 4.52
C ASN A 79 -15.01 -5.87 3.46
N ARG A 80 -14.25 -4.75 3.41
CA ARG A 80 -14.56 -3.62 2.52
C ARG A 80 -13.29 -2.96 1.94
N LYS A 81 -13.42 -2.39 0.75
CA LYS A 81 -12.41 -1.50 0.13
C LYS A 81 -12.87 -0.04 0.28
N PHE A 82 -11.94 0.83 0.65
CA PHE A 82 -12.15 2.27 0.77
C PHE A 82 -11.30 2.98 -0.26
N LEU A 83 -11.93 3.79 -1.10
CA LEU A 83 -11.24 4.63 -2.07
C LEU A 83 -11.35 6.09 -1.64
N PHE A 84 -10.20 6.73 -1.46
CA PHE A 84 -10.11 8.14 -1.10
C PHE A 84 -9.65 8.96 -2.29
N ARG A 85 -10.35 10.06 -2.59
CA ARG A 85 -9.95 11.05 -3.59
C ARG A 85 -10.16 12.44 -3.03
N GLN A 86 -9.20 13.34 -3.23
CA GLN A 86 -9.27 14.68 -2.67
C GLN A 86 -9.28 15.76 -3.76
N THR A 87 -9.92 16.86 -3.41
CA THR A 87 -9.68 18.20 -3.94
C THR A 87 -8.85 18.98 -2.89
N ASP A 88 -8.61 20.27 -3.10
CA ASP A 88 -7.94 21.12 -2.12
C ASP A 88 -8.75 21.23 -0.79
N ASP A 89 -10.08 21.22 -0.89
CA ASP A 89 -10.99 21.52 0.23
C ASP A 89 -11.82 20.31 0.71
N LEU A 90 -12.08 19.37 -0.19
CA LEU A 90 -13.00 18.24 0.01
C LEU A 90 -12.36 16.89 -0.25
N ILE A 91 -12.83 15.90 0.49
CA ILE A 91 -12.42 14.50 0.38
C ILE A 91 -13.64 13.65 0.03
N LEU A 92 -13.59 12.99 -1.12
CA LEU A 92 -14.52 11.94 -1.52
C LEU A 92 -14.02 10.60 -0.97
N THR A 93 -14.89 9.89 -0.26
CA THR A 93 -14.68 8.51 0.18
C THR A 93 -15.72 7.59 -0.44
N LEU A 94 -15.27 6.59 -1.20
CA LEU A 94 -16.14 5.53 -1.72
C LEU A 94 -15.88 4.24 -0.94
N ILE A 95 -16.96 3.57 -0.58
CA ILE A 95 -16.95 2.29 0.13
C ILE A 95 -17.43 1.24 -0.86
N CYS A 96 -16.56 0.28 -1.17
CA CYS A 96 -16.77 -0.74 -2.18
C CYS A 96 -16.69 -2.14 -1.56
N ASP A 97 -17.29 -3.11 -2.24
CA ASP A 97 -17.10 -4.52 -1.88
C ASP A 97 -15.63 -4.92 -2.04
N ILE A 98 -15.17 -5.89 -1.24
CA ILE A 98 -13.77 -6.35 -1.25
C ILE A 98 -13.32 -6.86 -2.63
N ASP A 99 -14.23 -7.39 -3.44
CA ASP A 99 -13.96 -7.89 -4.79
C ASP A 99 -14.12 -6.84 -5.90
N SER A 100 -14.45 -5.60 -5.52
CA SER A 100 -14.65 -4.52 -6.50
C SER A 100 -13.38 -4.22 -7.28
N ASN A 101 -13.53 -4.04 -8.59
CA ASN A 101 -12.46 -3.63 -9.49
C ASN A 101 -12.29 -2.11 -9.42
N ILE A 102 -11.26 -1.66 -8.71
CA ILE A 102 -10.96 -0.24 -8.50
C ILE A 102 -10.67 0.49 -9.83
N GLU A 103 -10.18 -0.19 -10.87
CA GLU A 103 -9.94 0.42 -12.18
C GLU A 103 -11.24 0.86 -12.86
N LEU A 104 -12.35 0.16 -12.62
CA LEU A 104 -13.66 0.57 -13.14
C LEU A 104 -14.25 1.74 -12.35
N ILE A 105 -13.88 1.88 -11.08
CA ILE A 105 -14.40 2.91 -10.17
C ILE A 105 -13.58 4.20 -10.29
N ASN A 106 -12.28 4.11 -10.54
CA ASN A 106 -11.35 5.23 -10.61
C ASN A 106 -11.76 6.36 -11.57
N PRO A 107 -12.19 6.08 -12.82
CA PRO A 107 -12.63 7.12 -13.74
C PRO A 107 -13.79 7.94 -13.18
N TYR A 108 -14.75 7.27 -12.53
CA TYR A 108 -15.87 7.92 -11.89
C TYR A 108 -15.43 8.71 -10.66
N ALA A 109 -14.59 8.14 -9.79
CA ALA A 109 -14.10 8.85 -8.61
C ALA A 109 -13.35 10.15 -9.00
N ASN A 110 -12.53 10.10 -10.06
CA ASN A 110 -11.86 11.28 -10.61
C ASN A 110 -12.85 12.28 -11.24
N PHE A 111 -13.84 11.78 -11.97
CA PHE A 111 -14.91 12.61 -12.54
C PHE A 111 -15.68 13.37 -11.46
N ILE A 112 -16.01 12.71 -10.34
CA ILE A 112 -16.68 13.33 -9.20
C ILE A 112 -15.78 14.37 -8.55
N VAL A 113 -14.52 14.06 -8.28
CA VAL A 113 -13.58 15.04 -7.70
C VAL A 113 -13.41 16.28 -8.57
N ASN A 114 -13.36 16.13 -9.90
CA ASN A 114 -13.32 17.28 -10.82
C ASN A 114 -14.60 18.13 -10.76
N LYS A 115 -15.76 17.53 -10.51
CA LYS A 115 -17.00 18.28 -10.28
C LYS A 115 -16.98 18.96 -8.91
N LEU A 116 -16.52 18.28 -7.87
CA LEU A 116 -16.38 18.85 -6.52
C LEU A 116 -15.47 20.08 -6.54
N SER A 117 -14.31 20.02 -7.18
CA SER A 117 -13.38 21.17 -7.25
C SER A 117 -14.00 22.39 -7.94
N ARG A 118 -14.88 22.16 -8.93
CA ARG A 118 -15.63 23.22 -9.60
C ARG A 118 -16.75 23.78 -8.72
N MET A 119 -17.47 22.92 -7.99
CA MET A 119 -18.52 23.33 -7.06
C MET A 119 -17.96 24.19 -5.91
N VAL A 120 -16.79 23.84 -5.38
CA VAL A 120 -16.11 24.63 -4.34
C VAL A 120 -15.77 26.04 -4.85
N LYS A 121 -15.42 26.17 -6.12
CA LYS A 121 -15.11 27.45 -6.79
C LYS A 121 -16.36 28.19 -7.32
N ASP A 122 -17.55 27.84 -6.82
CA ASP A 122 -18.86 28.40 -7.19
C ASP A 122 -19.15 28.39 -8.70
N PHE A 123 -18.52 27.49 -9.47
CA PHE A 123 -18.90 27.29 -10.87
C PHE A 123 -20.22 26.55 -10.99
N GLU A 124 -20.96 26.82 -12.07
CA GLU A 124 -22.11 26.00 -12.43
C GLU A 124 -21.65 24.58 -12.83
N VAL A 125 -22.25 23.57 -12.17
CA VAL A 125 -21.90 22.17 -12.35
C VAL A 125 -23.17 21.33 -12.48
N ASP A 126 -23.30 20.63 -13.61
CA ASP A 126 -24.31 19.60 -13.79
C ASP A 126 -24.02 18.41 -12.86
N THR A 127 -25.03 17.90 -12.15
CA THR A 127 -24.90 16.74 -11.26
C THR A 127 -24.96 15.40 -12.00
N LYS A 128 -25.21 15.38 -13.32
CA LYS A 128 -25.24 14.13 -14.10
C LYS A 128 -23.89 13.42 -14.05
N VAL A 129 -23.95 12.11 -13.83
CA VAL A 129 -22.83 11.18 -13.95
C VAL A 129 -23.10 10.33 -15.20
N PRO A 130 -22.36 10.53 -16.29
CA PRO A 130 -22.55 9.71 -17.48
C PRO A 130 -22.12 8.28 -17.16
N LYS A 131 -22.66 7.30 -17.89
CA LYS A 131 -21.96 6.04 -18.03
C LYS A 131 -20.67 6.37 -18.77
N LEU A 132 -19.58 6.45 -18.03
CA LEU A 132 -18.27 6.43 -18.64
C LEU A 132 -18.19 5.02 -19.23
N GLU A 133 -18.38 4.93 -20.55
CA GLU A 133 -17.71 3.88 -21.29
C GLU A 133 -16.28 4.04 -20.85
N GLY A 134 -15.83 3.14 -19.96
CA GLY A 134 -14.43 3.08 -19.65
C GLY A 134 -13.78 3.11 -21.01
N GLU A 135 -12.84 4.05 -21.23
CA GLU A 135 -11.84 3.76 -22.25
C GLU A 135 -11.50 2.32 -21.95
N LYS A 136 -11.88 1.40 -22.85
CA LYS A 136 -11.26 0.10 -22.90
C LYS A 136 -9.84 0.45 -23.31
N LYS A 137 -9.04 1.05 -22.40
CA LYS A 137 -7.69 0.61 -22.18
C LYS A 137 -7.91 -0.87 -22.10
N LYS A 138 -7.63 -1.56 -23.22
CA LYS A 138 -7.67 -3.01 -23.30
C LYS A 138 -7.15 -3.44 -21.95
N GLN A 139 -7.98 -4.07 -21.12
CA GLN A 139 -7.50 -4.64 -19.86
C GLN A 139 -6.21 -5.31 -20.27
N LYS A 140 -5.10 -4.80 -19.74
CA LYS A 140 -3.80 -5.27 -20.17
C LYS A 140 -3.81 -6.70 -19.70
N LYS A 141 -4.19 -7.62 -20.58
CA LYS A 141 -4.34 -9.01 -20.22
C LYS A 141 -2.91 -9.44 -20.01
N PRO A 142 -2.53 -9.86 -18.80
CA PRO A 142 -1.15 -10.18 -18.56
C PRO A 142 -0.74 -11.27 -19.54
N ARG A 143 0.45 -11.12 -20.12
CA ARG A 143 1.05 -12.16 -20.94
C ARG A 143 1.22 -13.42 -20.09
N ASN A 144 1.72 -13.25 -18.86
CA ASN A 144 1.76 -14.26 -17.82
C ASN A 144 1.37 -13.66 -16.47
N GLU A 145 0.78 -14.49 -15.60
CA GLU A 145 0.40 -14.13 -14.25
C GLU A 145 1.13 -15.01 -13.25
N TYR A 146 1.80 -14.41 -12.28
CA TYR A 146 2.61 -15.10 -11.28
C TYR A 146 2.12 -14.74 -9.88
N ALA A 147 2.17 -15.70 -8.96
CA ALA A 147 1.96 -15.46 -7.54
C ALA A 147 3.21 -15.86 -6.76
N PHE A 148 3.79 -14.89 -6.05
CA PHE A 148 5.03 -15.09 -5.30
C PHE A 148 4.85 -14.78 -3.82
N LYS A 149 5.09 -15.79 -2.99
CA LYS A 149 5.32 -15.61 -1.56
C LYS A 149 6.76 -15.17 -1.33
N ILE A 150 6.95 -13.95 -0.83
CA ILE A 150 8.28 -13.42 -0.51
C ILE A 150 8.43 -13.11 0.97
N LEU A 151 9.63 -13.31 1.50
CA LEU A 151 9.98 -12.98 2.88
C LEU A 151 10.73 -11.65 2.94
N ILE A 152 10.49 -10.86 3.99
CA ILE A 152 11.36 -9.72 4.32
C ILE A 152 12.00 -9.97 5.69
N LEU A 153 13.33 -9.99 5.69
CA LEU A 153 14.17 -10.47 6.79
C LEU A 153 15.26 -9.45 7.16
N GLY A 154 15.81 -9.60 8.38
CA GLY A 154 16.80 -8.68 8.94
C GLY A 154 16.46 -8.22 10.36
N ASN A 155 17.41 -7.58 11.03
CA ASN A 155 17.29 -7.18 12.44
C ASN A 155 16.08 -6.27 12.71
N ALA A 156 15.68 -6.17 13.98
CA ALA A 156 14.70 -5.16 14.41
C ALA A 156 15.20 -3.74 14.08
N GLY A 157 14.30 -2.88 13.61
CA GLY A 157 14.58 -1.46 13.33
C GLY A 157 15.31 -1.16 12.02
N VAL A 158 15.64 -2.15 11.18
CA VAL A 158 16.31 -1.92 9.87
C VAL A 158 15.38 -1.36 8.79
N GLY A 159 14.07 -1.33 9.04
CA GLY A 159 13.07 -0.73 8.13
C GLY A 159 12.27 -1.71 7.27
N LYS A 160 12.21 -3.00 7.62
CA LYS A 160 11.42 -4.03 6.90
C LYS A 160 9.97 -3.63 6.66
N THR A 161 9.24 -3.36 7.73
CA THR A 161 7.83 -2.94 7.67
C THR A 161 7.65 -1.67 6.86
N THR A 162 8.52 -0.67 7.06
CA THR A 162 8.44 0.59 6.32
C THR A 162 8.71 0.40 4.83
N SER A 163 9.68 -0.44 4.45
CA SER A 163 9.92 -0.79 3.05
C SER A 163 8.73 -1.53 2.42
N THR A 164 8.07 -2.44 3.15
CA THR A 164 6.85 -3.12 2.70
C THR A 164 5.72 -2.14 2.45
N VAL A 165 5.46 -1.25 3.41
CA VAL A 165 4.38 -0.26 3.32
C VAL A 165 4.69 0.77 2.22
N GLN A 166 5.95 1.17 2.07
CA GLN A 166 6.37 2.08 1.00
C GLN A 166 6.16 1.44 -0.37
N PHE A 167 6.46 0.15 -0.53
CA PHE A 167 6.22 -0.55 -1.78
C PHE A 167 4.73 -0.75 -2.09
N ALA A 168 3.92 -1.15 -1.10
CA ALA A 168 2.51 -1.47 -1.31
C ALA A 168 1.60 -0.24 -1.39
N HIS A 169 1.95 0.84 -0.70
CA HIS A 169 1.07 2.00 -0.52
C HIS A 169 1.71 3.35 -0.85
N SER A 170 3.01 3.39 -1.17
CA SER A 170 3.78 4.64 -1.29
C SER A 170 3.73 5.52 -0.02
N LEU A 171 3.62 4.90 1.16
CA LEU A 171 3.49 5.57 2.45
C LEU A 171 4.69 5.33 3.37
N PHE A 172 5.22 6.40 3.97
CA PHE A 172 6.27 6.34 4.99
C PHE A 172 5.72 6.73 6.37
N LYS A 173 6.10 5.99 7.42
CA LYS A 173 5.85 6.36 8.83
C LYS A 173 7.17 6.56 9.54
N SER A 174 7.35 7.73 10.17
CA SER A 174 8.55 8.10 10.92
C SER A 174 8.61 7.46 12.32
N GLU A 175 7.47 7.09 12.90
CA GLU A 175 7.38 6.49 14.23
C GLU A 175 7.65 4.97 14.17
N TYR A 176 8.66 4.51 14.92
CA TYR A 176 8.99 3.08 14.99
C TYR A 176 7.99 2.33 15.89
N LYS A 177 7.20 1.43 15.27
CA LYS A 177 6.37 0.45 16.00
C LYS A 177 6.91 -0.96 15.72
N PRO A 178 7.30 -1.74 16.76
CA PRO A 178 7.75 -3.11 16.55
C PRO A 178 6.68 -3.99 15.90
N THR A 179 7.06 -4.78 14.90
CA THR A 179 6.18 -5.83 14.34
C THR A 179 6.01 -6.93 15.36
N LEU A 180 4.77 -7.20 15.78
CA LEU A 180 4.42 -8.34 16.63
C LEU A 180 4.13 -9.55 15.73
N GLY A 181 5.02 -10.55 15.75
CA GLY A 181 4.84 -11.76 14.95
C GLY A 181 5.09 -11.57 13.45
N VAL A 182 4.02 -11.47 12.66
CA VAL A 182 4.03 -11.45 11.20
C VAL A 182 3.01 -10.44 10.66
N ASN A 183 3.40 -9.71 9.60
CA ASN A 183 2.50 -8.89 8.81
C ASN A 183 2.50 -9.39 7.35
N ILE A 184 1.31 -9.62 6.79
CA ILE A 184 1.15 -10.12 5.42
C ILE A 184 0.54 -9.00 4.57
N VAL A 185 1.27 -8.56 3.56
CA VAL A 185 0.83 -7.51 2.64
C VAL A 185 0.71 -8.11 1.24
N ARG A 186 -0.44 -7.90 0.59
CA ARG A 186 -0.64 -8.29 -0.81
C ARG A 186 -0.42 -7.07 -1.70
N ASN A 187 0.31 -7.24 -2.80
CA ASN A 187 0.52 -6.18 -3.77
C ASN A 187 0.54 -6.75 -5.20
N GLU A 188 -0.10 -6.05 -6.12
CA GLU A 188 -0.07 -6.35 -7.56
C GLU A 188 0.97 -5.46 -8.24
N TYR A 189 1.84 -6.05 -9.05
CA TYR A 189 2.94 -5.34 -9.69
C TYR A 189 3.17 -5.80 -11.12
N TRP A 190 3.29 -4.85 -12.05
CA TRP A 190 3.49 -5.14 -13.47
C TRP A 190 4.97 -5.09 -13.83
N ILE A 191 5.48 -6.15 -14.48
CA ILE A 191 6.82 -6.16 -15.09
C ILE A 191 6.67 -6.37 -16.58
N GLY A 192 6.81 -5.29 -17.35
CA GLY A 192 6.51 -5.33 -18.78
C GLY A 192 5.04 -5.69 -18.97
N ASP A 193 4.78 -6.83 -19.59
CA ASP A 193 3.43 -7.35 -19.84
C ASP A 193 3.01 -8.48 -18.89
N ASP A 194 3.84 -8.86 -17.94
CA ASP A 194 3.52 -9.88 -16.94
C ASP A 194 3.00 -9.22 -15.65
N LEU A 195 1.99 -9.85 -15.02
CA LEU A 195 1.39 -9.42 -13.75
C LEU A 195 1.91 -10.30 -12.60
N ILE A 196 2.39 -9.65 -11.54
CA ILE A 196 2.94 -10.30 -10.36
C ILE A 196 2.05 -10.02 -9.14
N HIS A 197 1.55 -11.07 -8.52
CA HIS A 197 0.85 -11.06 -7.24
C HIS A 197 1.84 -11.37 -6.12
N PHE A 198 2.32 -10.33 -5.44
CA PHE A 198 3.16 -10.51 -4.26
C PHE A 198 2.32 -10.81 -3.03
N GLN A 199 2.73 -11.84 -2.29
CA GLN A 199 2.38 -12.03 -0.88
C GLN A 199 3.64 -11.76 -0.06
N ILE A 200 3.70 -10.60 0.56
CA ILE A 200 4.87 -10.11 1.28
C ILE A 200 4.73 -10.44 2.76
N TRP A 201 5.62 -11.27 3.27
CA TRP A 201 5.64 -11.70 4.65
C TRP A 201 6.72 -10.91 5.40
N ASP A 202 6.32 -9.80 6.02
CA ASP A 202 7.17 -8.99 6.89
C ASP A 202 7.24 -9.64 8.28
N LEU A 203 8.42 -10.19 8.60
CA LEU A 203 8.63 -10.95 9.83
C LEU A 203 9.31 -10.12 10.92
N ALA A 204 8.89 -10.29 12.17
CA ALA A 204 9.51 -9.63 13.31
C ALA A 204 11.00 -9.98 13.45
N GLY A 205 11.87 -8.97 13.45
CA GLY A 205 13.33 -9.15 13.49
C GLY A 205 13.95 -9.38 14.87
N GLN A 206 13.14 -9.54 15.93
CA GLN A 206 13.63 -9.73 17.30
C GLN A 206 13.81 -11.22 17.62
N ASP A 207 14.78 -11.57 18.45
CA ASP A 207 15.12 -12.96 18.76
C ASP A 207 14.02 -13.74 19.47
N GLN A 208 13.17 -13.05 20.23
CA GLN A 208 12.00 -13.63 20.91
C GLN A 208 11.04 -14.33 19.93
N TRP A 209 10.99 -13.91 18.67
CA TRP A 209 10.09 -14.47 17.64
C TRP A 209 10.72 -15.56 16.77
N THR A 210 11.95 -15.99 17.08
CA THR A 210 12.71 -16.94 16.23
C THR A 210 11.97 -18.25 15.98
N LYS A 211 11.26 -18.80 16.97
CA LYS A 211 10.48 -20.05 16.79
C LYS A 211 9.29 -19.86 15.84
N LEU A 212 8.56 -18.76 15.98
CA LEU A 212 7.39 -18.44 15.16
C LEU A 212 7.78 -18.09 13.72
N ARG A 213 8.87 -17.34 13.53
CA ARG A 213 9.38 -16.99 12.19
C ARG A 213 9.56 -18.20 11.28
N ARG A 214 10.11 -19.31 11.82
CA ARG A 214 10.44 -20.54 11.07
C ARG A 214 9.24 -21.14 10.33
N ILE A 215 8.05 -21.06 10.93
CA ILE A 215 6.82 -21.60 10.36
C ILE A 215 6.48 -20.87 9.05
N TYR A 216 6.86 -19.59 8.93
CA TYR A 216 6.51 -18.76 7.79
C TYR A 216 7.47 -18.88 6.60
N TYR A 217 8.65 -19.50 6.76
CA TYR A 217 9.59 -19.72 5.65
C TYR A 217 9.08 -20.73 4.62
N SER A 218 8.24 -21.69 5.05
CA SER A 218 7.72 -22.74 4.18
C SER A 218 6.97 -22.16 2.98
N GLY A 219 7.31 -22.62 1.77
CA GLY A 219 6.70 -22.17 0.53
C GLY A 219 7.10 -20.75 0.09
N ALA A 220 8.08 -20.12 0.75
CA ALA A 220 8.67 -18.89 0.21
C ALA A 220 9.37 -19.18 -1.13
N GLN A 221 9.23 -18.25 -2.07
CA GLN A 221 9.81 -18.32 -3.42
C GLN A 221 10.92 -17.28 -3.61
N GLY A 222 11.03 -16.29 -2.72
CA GLY A 222 12.08 -15.28 -2.75
C GLY A 222 12.21 -14.54 -1.42
N ALA A 223 13.32 -13.83 -1.22
CA ALA A 223 13.51 -13.02 -0.01
C ALA A 223 14.25 -11.70 -0.25
N LEU A 224 13.85 -10.67 0.49
CA LEU A 224 14.65 -9.47 0.69
C LEU A 224 15.31 -9.55 2.07
N LEU A 225 16.63 -9.45 2.09
CA LEU A 225 17.42 -9.45 3.33
C LEU A 225 17.94 -8.03 3.58
N LEU A 226 17.39 -7.36 4.58
CA LEU A 226 17.67 -5.95 4.86
C LEU A 226 18.69 -5.77 6.00
N PHE A 227 19.56 -4.79 5.85
CA PHE A 227 20.33 -4.19 6.94
C PHE A 227 20.24 -2.66 6.89
N ASP A 228 20.64 -2.01 7.99
CA ASP A 228 20.70 -0.56 8.12
C ASP A 228 22.13 -0.10 7.84
N THR A 229 22.32 0.77 6.84
CA THR A 229 23.66 1.28 6.47
C THR A 229 24.34 2.09 7.58
N THR A 230 23.57 2.56 8.57
CA THR A 230 24.05 3.31 9.74
C THR A 230 24.35 2.42 10.96
N ARG A 231 24.04 1.11 10.89
CA ARG A 231 24.09 0.19 12.03
C ARG A 231 24.88 -1.09 11.74
N SER A 232 26.12 -1.13 12.22
CA SER A 232 27.08 -2.22 11.95
C SER A 232 26.65 -3.59 12.50
N ASP A 233 25.92 -3.64 13.60
CA ASP A 233 25.33 -4.87 14.17
C ASP A 233 24.43 -5.56 13.13
N SER A 234 23.56 -4.80 12.46
CA SER A 234 22.63 -5.34 11.48
C SER A 234 23.32 -5.93 10.25
N PHE A 235 24.51 -5.42 9.91
CA PHE A 235 25.35 -5.92 8.83
C PHE A 235 26.15 -7.18 9.24
N GLN A 236 26.57 -7.28 10.50
CA GLN A 236 27.24 -8.47 11.02
C GLN A 236 26.26 -9.66 11.08
N ASP A 237 25.03 -9.43 11.53
CA ASP A 237 23.99 -10.44 11.69
C ASP A 237 23.44 -11.00 10.37
N LEU A 238 23.76 -10.38 9.22
CA LEU A 238 23.36 -10.88 7.90
C LEU A 238 23.74 -12.35 7.68
N LYS A 239 24.86 -12.81 8.25
CA LYS A 239 25.28 -14.22 8.13
C LYS A 239 24.25 -15.15 8.80
N ARG A 240 23.79 -14.78 9.99
CA ARG A 240 22.77 -15.54 10.72
C ARG A 240 21.47 -15.61 9.93
N TRP A 241 20.99 -14.49 9.39
CA TRP A 241 19.76 -14.46 8.59
C TRP A 241 19.87 -15.30 7.32
N ARG A 242 21.01 -15.22 6.64
CA ARG A 242 21.32 -16.05 5.46
C ARG A 242 21.30 -17.54 5.80
N ASP A 243 21.89 -17.92 6.93
CA ASP A 243 21.90 -19.31 7.38
C ASP A 243 20.49 -19.78 7.81
N GLU A 244 19.65 -18.89 8.38
CA GLU A 244 18.23 -19.17 8.64
C GLU A 244 17.46 -19.41 7.32
N ILE A 245 17.61 -18.56 6.31
CA ILE A 245 16.97 -18.73 4.99
C ILE A 245 17.35 -20.09 4.39
N LYS A 246 18.65 -20.40 4.34
CA LYS A 246 19.16 -21.66 3.79
C LYS A 246 18.66 -22.90 4.52
N LYS A 247 18.38 -22.77 5.82
CA LYS A 247 17.90 -23.88 6.64
C LYS A 247 16.43 -24.22 6.39
N TYR A 248 15.61 -23.22 6.08
CA TYR A 248 14.15 -23.36 6.04
C TYR A 248 13.53 -23.15 4.64
N THR A 249 14.35 -22.92 3.62
CA THR A 249 13.92 -22.75 2.22
C THR A 249 14.84 -23.54 1.30
N ILE A 250 14.37 -23.84 0.09
CA ILE A 250 15.13 -24.58 -0.92
C ILE A 250 15.41 -23.64 -2.09
N ASN A 251 16.66 -23.21 -2.22
CA ASN A 251 17.22 -22.51 -3.39
C ASN A 251 16.37 -21.33 -3.92
N ILE A 252 15.95 -20.43 -3.02
CA ILE A 252 15.21 -19.22 -3.42
C ILE A 252 16.17 -18.06 -3.73
N PRO A 253 15.86 -17.19 -4.71
CA PRO A 253 16.60 -15.95 -4.92
C PRO A 253 16.48 -15.02 -3.71
N VAL A 254 17.60 -14.36 -3.39
CA VAL A 254 17.69 -13.40 -2.30
C VAL A 254 18.37 -12.13 -2.79
N ILE A 255 17.75 -10.98 -2.50
CA ILE A 255 18.36 -9.67 -2.73
C ILE A 255 18.83 -9.12 -1.38
N LEU A 256 20.11 -8.77 -1.29
CA LEU A 256 20.66 -8.04 -0.15
C LEU A 256 20.33 -6.54 -0.30
N VAL A 257 19.73 -5.95 0.72
CA VAL A 257 19.22 -4.58 0.70
C VAL A 257 19.89 -3.75 1.79
N GLY A 258 20.66 -2.74 1.41
CA GLY A 258 21.19 -1.73 2.33
C GLY A 258 20.23 -0.56 2.46
N ASN A 259 19.50 -0.46 3.56
CA ASN A 259 18.46 0.54 3.75
C ASN A 259 18.99 1.81 4.47
N LYS A 260 18.16 2.86 4.46
CA LYS A 260 18.38 4.16 5.12
C LYS A 260 19.53 4.99 4.54
N ILE A 261 19.73 4.91 3.23
CA ILE A 261 20.79 5.69 2.56
C ILE A 261 20.57 7.20 2.58
N ASP A 262 19.36 7.65 2.93
CA ASP A 262 19.05 9.05 3.19
C ASP A 262 19.86 9.62 4.39
N LEU A 263 20.30 8.78 5.32
CA LEU A 263 21.10 9.17 6.48
C LEU A 263 22.61 9.16 6.17
N LYS A 264 23.01 9.92 5.14
CA LYS A 264 24.38 9.93 4.60
C LYS A 264 25.45 10.18 5.67
N ASP A 265 25.21 11.13 6.58
CA ASP A 265 26.16 11.52 7.63
C ASP A 265 26.34 10.46 8.73
N LEU A 266 25.38 9.54 8.85
CA LEU A 266 25.39 8.45 9.83
C LEU A 266 25.85 7.12 9.23
N ARG A 267 26.21 7.08 7.95
CA ARG A 267 26.61 5.85 7.25
C ARG A 267 27.85 5.24 7.89
N LYS A 268 27.75 3.96 8.26
CA LYS A 268 28.86 3.15 8.80
C LYS A 268 29.31 2.06 7.83
N ILE A 269 28.45 1.66 6.91
CA ILE A 269 28.72 0.62 5.91
C ILE A 269 28.76 1.26 4.53
N SER A 270 29.91 1.17 3.85
CA SER A 270 30.05 1.67 2.48
C SER A 270 29.33 0.76 1.48
N THR A 271 29.00 1.32 0.33
CA THR A 271 28.37 0.59 -0.77
C THR A 271 29.25 -0.57 -1.25
N GLU A 272 30.57 -0.41 -1.24
CA GLU A 272 31.56 -1.44 -1.61
C GLU A 272 31.49 -2.63 -0.65
N LYS A 273 31.47 -2.37 0.67
CA LYS A 273 31.31 -3.44 1.67
C LYS A 273 29.99 -4.19 1.50
N GLY A 274 28.91 -3.49 1.17
CA GLY A 274 27.62 -4.09 0.84
C GLY A 274 27.70 -5.04 -0.36
N LYS A 275 28.32 -4.58 -1.46
CA LYS A 275 28.55 -5.37 -2.67
C LYS A 275 29.41 -6.60 -2.42
N GLU A 276 30.55 -6.44 -1.74
CA GLU A 276 31.45 -7.55 -1.40
C GLU A 276 30.74 -8.63 -0.56
N LYS A 277 29.88 -8.21 0.38
CA LYS A 277 29.11 -9.14 1.22
C LYS A 277 28.07 -9.90 0.39
N ALA A 278 27.38 -9.21 -0.51
CA ALA A 278 26.39 -9.81 -1.40
C ALA A 278 27.05 -10.84 -2.33
N GLU A 279 28.20 -10.50 -2.92
CA GLU A 279 28.98 -11.40 -3.76
C GLU A 279 29.40 -12.67 -3.00
N LYS A 280 29.92 -12.53 -1.77
CA LYS A 280 30.25 -13.66 -0.89
C LYS A 280 29.04 -14.54 -0.57
N PHE A 281 27.83 -13.98 -0.58
CA PHE A 281 26.60 -14.72 -0.32
C PHE A 281 25.99 -15.32 -1.60
N GLY A 282 26.42 -14.87 -2.78
CA GLY A 282 25.80 -15.18 -4.07
C GLY A 282 24.49 -14.43 -4.30
N TYR A 283 24.36 -13.23 -3.73
CA TYR A 283 23.14 -12.41 -3.78
C TYR A 283 23.36 -11.17 -4.64
N LYS A 284 22.28 -10.66 -5.26
CA LYS A 284 22.29 -9.29 -5.82
C LYS A 284 22.22 -8.27 -4.70
N TYR A 285 22.75 -7.07 -4.94
CA TYR A 285 22.79 -5.99 -3.97
C TYR A 285 22.09 -4.73 -4.50
N ILE A 286 21.31 -4.08 -3.63
CA ILE A 286 20.72 -2.77 -3.89
C ILE A 286 20.67 -1.95 -2.61
N GLU A 287 20.84 -0.64 -2.75
CA GLU A 287 20.69 0.32 -1.66
C GLU A 287 19.35 1.05 -1.78
N THR A 288 18.64 1.23 -0.67
CA THR A 288 17.30 1.80 -0.64
C THR A 288 17.12 2.84 0.47
N SER A 289 16.11 3.70 0.30
CA SER A 289 15.56 4.49 1.40
C SER A 289 14.04 4.38 1.37
N ALA A 290 13.49 3.77 2.42
CA ALA A 290 12.05 3.79 2.63
C ALA A 290 11.50 5.21 2.85
N LYS A 291 12.33 6.14 3.36
CA LYS A 291 11.95 7.53 3.62
C LYS A 291 11.76 8.35 2.36
N THR A 292 12.67 8.20 1.39
CA THR A 292 12.63 8.94 0.11
C THR A 292 11.99 8.14 -1.02
N SER A 293 11.57 6.90 -0.76
CA SER A 293 11.15 5.89 -1.75
C SER A 293 12.25 5.42 -2.69
N GLU A 294 13.49 5.88 -2.51
CA GLU A 294 14.59 5.56 -3.42
C GLU A 294 14.84 4.05 -3.48
N ASN A 295 14.81 3.51 -4.70
CA ASN A 295 15.08 2.13 -5.05
C ASN A 295 14.17 1.07 -4.39
N ILE A 296 13.10 1.48 -3.69
CA ILE A 296 12.19 0.53 -3.04
C ILE A 296 11.53 -0.37 -4.09
N GLU A 297 10.87 0.21 -5.09
CA GLU A 297 10.22 -0.54 -6.16
C GLU A 297 11.22 -1.43 -6.93
N GLN A 298 12.42 -0.89 -7.17
CA GLN A 298 13.51 -1.56 -7.89
C GLN A 298 13.98 -2.82 -7.16
N ALA A 299 14.00 -2.83 -5.82
CA ALA A 299 14.37 -4.00 -5.03
C ALA A 299 13.36 -5.16 -5.23
N PHE A 300 12.06 -4.86 -5.19
CA PHE A 300 11.01 -5.87 -5.44
C PHE A 300 10.99 -6.33 -6.89
N LYS A 301 11.18 -5.39 -7.84
CA LYS A 301 11.30 -5.71 -9.27
C LYS A 301 12.49 -6.63 -9.57
N LEU A 302 13.65 -6.37 -8.97
CA LEU A 302 14.83 -7.23 -9.11
C LEU A 302 14.54 -8.63 -8.58
N LEU A 303 13.92 -8.75 -7.40
CA LEU A 303 13.56 -10.05 -6.83
C LEU A 303 12.57 -10.81 -7.72
N ALA A 304 11.53 -10.14 -8.23
CA ALA A 304 10.57 -10.77 -9.13
C ALA A 304 11.20 -11.29 -10.42
N LYS A 305 12.14 -10.54 -11.01
CA LYS A 305 12.88 -11.02 -12.19
C LYS A 305 13.63 -12.33 -11.91
N GLU A 306 14.33 -12.40 -10.77
CA GLU A 306 15.04 -13.63 -10.37
C GLU A 306 14.11 -14.83 -10.10
N MET A 307 12.82 -14.61 -9.86
CA MET A 307 11.85 -15.69 -9.64
C MET A 307 11.11 -16.10 -10.91
N ILE A 308 11.14 -15.25 -11.95
CA ILE A 308 10.53 -15.52 -13.26
C ILE A 308 11.52 -16.26 -14.17
N ASP A 309 12.80 -15.91 -14.07
CA ASP A 309 13.92 -16.54 -14.78
C ASP A 309 14.21 -17.96 -14.25
#